data_AF-A0A955U2G5-F1
#
_entry.id   AF-A0A955U2G5-F1
#
_cell.length_a   1.000
_cell.length_b   1.000
_cell.length_c   1.000
_cell.angle_alpha   90.00
_cell.angle_beta   90.00
_cell.angle_gamma   90.00
#
_symmetry.space_group_name_H-M   'P 1'
#
loop_
_entity.id
_entity.type
_entity.pdbx_description
1 polymer ?
#
loop_
_entity_poly.entity_id
_entity_poly.type
_entity_poly.pdbx_seq_one_letter_code
_entity_poly.pdbx_strand_id
1 'polypeptide(L)'
;MFSALLLLVACDRGFSDPDRAFAAPVEGPTTYATTIVAPTTLGVVDTSRTDVHGTPIGVGCATCHGPDPSQAWAATPGEPFHTGVSLRHGNNTCDHCHDPADRTRLHLADGTSIEMGAAIQLCAQCHGKQYTNYQHGAHGGMNGYWDLRQGPRTRNHCVVCHAPHDPAIPVVSPVLPPHDRYLEPPHDHL
;
A
#
# COMPACT_ATOMS: atom_id res chain seq x y z
N MET A 1 -64.79 10.08 27.04
CA MET A 1 -63.77 9.88 25.98
C MET A 1 -62.44 10.33 26.55
N PHE A 2 -61.67 9.43 27.17
CA PHE A 2 -60.32 9.71 27.68
C PHE A 2 -59.34 8.93 26.79
N SER A 3 -58.69 9.62 25.86
CA SER A 3 -57.58 9.05 25.10
C SER A 3 -56.34 9.02 25.98
N ALA A 4 -55.84 7.81 26.23
CA ALA A 4 -54.58 7.56 26.91
C ALA A 4 -53.42 8.04 26.04
N LEU A 5 -52.69 9.05 26.54
CA LEU A 5 -51.40 9.46 26.03
C LEU A 5 -50.34 8.52 26.63
N LEU A 6 -50.00 7.45 25.90
CA LEU A 6 -48.92 6.54 26.27
C LEU A 6 -47.59 7.22 25.92
N LEU A 7 -46.92 7.82 26.92
CA LEU A 7 -45.59 8.39 26.75
C LEU A 7 -44.56 7.28 26.48
N LEU A 8 -43.84 7.41 25.37
CA LEU A 8 -42.62 6.70 25.03
C LEU A 8 -41.48 7.10 25.98
N VAL A 9 -41.43 6.51 27.18
CA VAL A 9 -40.30 6.62 28.11
C VAL A 9 -39.45 5.35 27.99
N ALA A 10 -38.65 5.23 26.93
CA ALA A 10 -37.77 4.07 26.76
C ALA A 10 -36.38 4.37 26.16
N CYS A 11 -36.00 5.63 25.94
CA CYS A 11 -34.70 5.96 25.31
C CYS A 11 -33.60 6.44 26.27
N ASP A 12 -33.86 6.58 27.57
CA ASP A 12 -32.93 7.29 28.49
C ASP A 12 -32.05 6.37 29.35
N ARG A 13 -32.04 5.06 29.08
CA ARG A 13 -31.08 4.14 29.67
C ARG A 13 -30.23 3.54 28.58
N GLY A 14 -29.37 4.39 28.01
CA GLY A 14 -28.28 3.94 27.15
C GLY A 14 -27.48 2.88 27.91
N PHE A 15 -27.55 1.64 27.43
CA PHE A 15 -26.68 0.58 27.88
C PHE A 15 -25.24 1.03 27.63
N SER A 16 -24.52 1.39 28.70
CA SER A 16 -23.07 1.56 28.68
C SER A 16 -22.48 0.28 29.24
N ASP A 17 -21.91 -0.52 28.35
CA ASP A 17 -21.05 -1.63 28.74
C ASP A 17 -19.78 -0.99 29.35
N PRO A 18 -19.53 -1.13 30.67
CA PRO A 18 -18.37 -0.50 31.31
C PRO A 18 -17.04 -1.03 30.73
N ASP A 19 -17.05 -2.24 30.14
CA ASP A 19 -15.90 -2.81 29.43
C ASP A 19 -15.69 -2.18 28.03
N ARG A 20 -16.63 -1.32 27.60
CA ARG A 20 -16.56 -0.53 26.35
C ARG A 20 -16.57 0.98 26.60
N ALA A 21 -16.24 1.42 27.81
CA ALA A 21 -16.08 2.85 28.08
C ALA A 21 -14.97 3.40 27.15
N PHE A 22 -15.34 4.34 26.27
CA PHE A 22 -14.36 5.02 25.42
C PHE A 22 -13.38 5.80 26.29
N ALA A 23 -12.11 5.82 25.89
CA ALA A 23 -11.12 6.71 26.49
C ALA A 23 -11.58 8.17 26.37
N ALA A 24 -11.17 9.00 27.34
CA ALA A 24 -11.43 10.43 27.28
C ALA A 24 -10.87 11.01 25.97
N PRO A 25 -11.59 11.94 25.31
CA PRO A 25 -11.08 12.58 24.09
C PRO A 25 -9.74 13.25 24.37
N VAL A 26 -8.76 13.04 23.49
CA VAL A 26 -7.50 13.79 23.56
C VAL A 26 -7.71 15.15 22.94
N GLU A 27 -7.52 16.20 23.74
CA GLU A 27 -7.68 17.60 23.32
C GLU A 27 -6.34 18.19 22.86
N GLY A 28 -6.43 19.19 21.97
CA GLY A 28 -5.28 19.95 21.49
C GLY A 28 -5.00 19.75 19.99
N PRO A 29 -4.35 20.74 19.35
CA PRO A 29 -4.11 20.76 17.91
C PRO A 29 -2.86 19.96 17.48
N THR A 30 -2.03 19.56 18.43
CA THR A 30 -0.74 18.92 18.15
C THR A 30 -0.93 17.49 17.70
N THR A 31 -0.38 17.15 16.54
CA THR A 31 -0.38 15.79 16.00
C THR A 31 1.04 15.27 15.86
N TYR A 32 1.22 13.97 16.12
CA TYR A 32 2.46 13.24 15.91
C TYR A 32 2.62 12.89 14.41
N ALA A 33 3.87 12.60 14.03
CA ALA A 33 4.22 12.33 12.64
C ALA A 33 3.61 11.01 12.11
N THR A 34 3.35 11.01 10.80
CA THR A 34 3.10 9.79 10.02
C THR A 34 4.34 9.49 9.18
N THR A 35 4.92 8.30 9.35
CA THR A 35 6.06 7.86 8.54
C THR A 35 5.61 6.85 7.48
N ILE A 36 6.03 7.06 6.23
CA ILE A 36 5.80 6.09 5.14
C ILE A 36 7.02 5.18 5.06
N VAL A 37 6.81 3.88 5.21
CA VAL A 37 7.86 2.87 5.13
C VAL A 37 7.94 2.37 3.68
N ALA A 38 9.01 2.76 2.98
CA ALA A 38 9.33 2.26 1.66
C ALA A 38 10.22 1.00 1.75
N PRO A 39 10.05 0.01 0.87
CA PRO A 39 10.92 -1.15 0.84
C PRO A 39 12.29 -0.77 0.28
N THR A 40 13.34 -1.43 0.76
CA THR A 40 14.72 -1.26 0.27
C THR A 40 14.92 -1.86 -1.13
N THR A 41 13.96 -2.63 -1.62
CA THR A 41 13.96 -3.23 -2.97
C THR A 41 13.52 -2.25 -4.06
N LEU A 42 13.18 -1.01 -3.70
CA LEU A 42 12.77 -0.01 -4.67
C LEU A 42 13.96 0.40 -5.56
N GLY A 43 13.80 0.26 -6.88
CA GLY A 43 14.90 0.46 -7.83
C GLY A 43 15.85 -0.73 -7.96
N VAL A 44 15.42 -1.92 -7.52
CA VAL A 44 16.17 -3.17 -7.60
C VAL A 44 15.33 -4.22 -8.34
N VAL A 45 15.95 -4.96 -9.25
CA VAL A 45 15.35 -6.14 -9.88
C VAL A 45 15.82 -7.39 -9.15
N ASP A 46 14.88 -8.27 -8.78
CA ASP A 46 15.22 -9.55 -8.16
C ASP A 46 15.92 -10.47 -9.16
N THR A 47 16.93 -11.21 -8.69
CA THR A 47 17.59 -12.25 -9.48
C THR A 47 17.21 -13.64 -8.98
N SER A 48 17.51 -14.67 -9.77
CA SER A 48 17.37 -16.07 -9.34
C SER A 48 18.47 -16.53 -8.38
N ARG A 49 19.36 -15.63 -7.92
CA ARG A 49 20.49 -15.94 -7.03
C ARG A 49 20.18 -15.55 -5.59
N THR A 50 20.78 -16.28 -4.66
CA THR A 50 20.78 -15.96 -3.23
C THR A 50 22.20 -15.82 -2.71
N ASP A 51 22.38 -15.08 -1.62
CA ASP A 51 23.65 -14.97 -0.92
C ASP A 51 23.97 -16.24 -0.10
N VAL A 52 25.08 -16.21 0.65
CA VAL A 52 25.52 -17.33 1.50
C VAL A 52 24.56 -17.66 2.65
N HIS A 53 23.61 -16.78 2.95
CA HIS A 53 22.59 -16.93 3.98
C HIS A 53 21.21 -17.29 3.39
N GLY A 54 21.10 -17.43 2.06
CA GLY A 54 19.85 -17.72 1.38
C GLY A 54 18.98 -16.48 1.10
N THR A 55 19.51 -15.27 1.32
CA THR A 55 18.80 -14.02 1.02
C THR A 55 18.79 -13.79 -0.49
N PRO A 56 17.64 -13.48 -1.11
CA PRO A 56 17.59 -13.09 -2.53
C PRO A 56 18.53 -11.93 -2.83
N ILE A 57 19.32 -12.06 -3.90
CA ILE A 57 20.18 -10.99 -4.40
C ILE A 57 19.41 -10.25 -5.49
N GLY A 58 19.28 -8.93 -5.33
CA GLY A 58 18.79 -8.05 -6.37
C GLY A 58 19.92 -7.25 -7.03
N VAL A 59 19.70 -6.81 -8.26
CA VAL A 59 20.59 -5.88 -8.98
C VAL A 59 19.91 -4.52 -9.05
N GLY A 60 20.56 -3.48 -8.54
CA GLY A 60 20.03 -2.13 -8.64
C GLY A 60 19.98 -1.68 -10.09
N CYS A 61 18.89 -1.03 -10.52
CA CYS A 61 18.78 -0.45 -11.86
C CYS A 61 19.96 0.48 -12.13
N ALA A 62 20.42 1.21 -11.10
CA ALA A 62 21.57 2.11 -11.06
C ALA A 62 22.91 1.50 -11.46
N THR A 63 23.05 0.17 -11.34
CA THR A 63 24.26 -0.57 -11.79
C THR A 63 24.47 -0.41 -13.29
N CYS A 64 23.36 -0.14 -13.96
CA CYS A 64 23.16 -0.29 -15.34
C CYS A 64 22.69 1.08 -15.87
N HIS A 65 21.47 1.47 -15.56
CA HIS A 65 20.93 2.77 -15.92
C HIS A 65 21.46 3.82 -14.96
N GLY A 66 21.83 5.00 -15.44
CA GLY A 66 22.21 6.08 -14.54
C GLY A 66 22.55 7.34 -15.31
N PRO A 67 22.79 8.45 -14.59
CA PRO A 67 23.17 9.73 -15.20
C PRO A 67 24.56 9.69 -15.84
N ASP A 68 25.36 8.65 -15.57
CA ASP A 68 26.66 8.45 -16.19
C ASP A 68 26.50 7.85 -17.60
N PRO A 69 26.79 8.60 -18.67
CA PRO A 69 26.64 8.13 -20.04
C PRO A 69 27.62 7.00 -20.39
N SER A 70 28.68 6.76 -19.60
CA SER A 70 29.54 5.58 -19.77
C SER A 70 28.85 4.27 -19.40
N GLN A 71 27.74 4.35 -18.65
CA GLN A 71 26.82 3.26 -18.36
C GLN A 71 25.67 3.18 -19.38
N ALA A 72 25.74 3.87 -20.52
CA ALA A 72 24.82 3.63 -21.63
C ALA A 72 25.22 2.35 -22.38
N TRP A 73 25.18 1.19 -21.72
CA TRP A 73 25.25 -0.10 -22.43
C TRP A 73 23.91 -0.23 -23.16
N ALA A 74 23.96 -0.02 -24.48
CA ALA A 74 22.84 -0.24 -25.36
C ALA A 74 22.42 -1.70 -25.24
N ALA A 75 21.35 -1.98 -24.52
CA ALA A 75 20.77 -3.31 -24.47
C ALA A 75 20.28 -3.66 -25.88
N THR A 76 20.91 -4.64 -26.51
CA THR A 76 20.38 -5.23 -27.74
C THR A 76 19.00 -5.82 -27.42
N PRO A 77 17.93 -5.54 -28.20
CA PRO A 77 16.63 -6.16 -27.97
C PRO A 77 16.75 -7.69 -27.91
N GLY A 78 16.28 -8.30 -26.81
CA GLY A 78 16.40 -9.75 -26.56
C GLY A 78 17.53 -10.16 -25.61
N GLU A 79 18.30 -9.21 -25.06
CA GLU A 79 19.30 -9.51 -24.04
C GLU A 79 18.69 -9.89 -22.67
N PRO A 80 19.37 -10.78 -21.91
CA PRO A 80 18.79 -11.48 -20.76
C PRO A 80 18.39 -10.59 -19.58
N PHE A 81 18.88 -9.34 -19.50
CA PHE A 81 18.75 -8.51 -18.31
C PHE A 81 17.35 -7.92 -18.06
N HIS A 82 16.50 -7.84 -19.09
CA HIS A 82 15.09 -7.42 -18.93
C HIS A 82 14.10 -8.58 -18.91
N THR A 83 14.59 -9.84 -18.99
CA THR A 83 13.71 -11.02 -19.01
C THR A 83 12.98 -11.24 -17.68
N GLY A 84 13.52 -10.71 -16.58
CA GLY A 84 12.88 -10.72 -15.26
C GLY A 84 11.84 -9.61 -15.05
N VAL A 85 11.71 -8.66 -15.99
CA VAL A 85 10.78 -7.53 -15.87
C VAL A 85 9.67 -7.67 -16.91
N SER A 86 8.47 -8.02 -16.45
CA SER A 86 7.27 -8.07 -17.29
C SER A 86 6.35 -6.91 -16.91
N LEU A 87 6.14 -5.97 -17.82
CA LEU A 87 5.22 -4.84 -17.62
C LEU A 87 3.78 -5.27 -17.96
N ARG A 88 2.99 -5.49 -16.91
CA ARG A 88 1.55 -5.81 -16.94
C ARG A 88 0.76 -4.67 -16.30
N HIS A 89 0.88 -3.48 -16.89
CA HIS A 89 0.24 -2.27 -16.39
C HIS A 89 -0.62 -1.57 -17.47
N GLY A 90 -1.44 -2.35 -18.19
CA GLY A 90 -2.25 -1.84 -19.32
C GLY A 90 -1.41 -1.54 -20.56
N ASN A 91 -1.68 -0.41 -21.22
CA ASN A 91 -0.93 0.03 -22.41
C ASN A 91 0.30 0.89 -22.08
N ASN A 92 0.69 0.95 -20.81
CA ASN A 92 1.84 1.72 -20.39
C ASN A 92 3.14 1.09 -20.93
N THR A 93 4.11 1.95 -21.14
CA THR A 93 5.51 1.62 -21.45
C THR A 93 6.40 2.14 -20.34
N CYS A 94 7.68 1.76 -20.34
CA CYS A 94 8.65 2.17 -19.31
C CYS A 94 8.69 3.70 -19.12
N ASP A 95 8.68 4.44 -20.22
CA ASP A 95 8.80 5.90 -20.26
C ASP A 95 7.49 6.64 -19.94
N HIS A 96 6.43 5.94 -19.53
CA HIS A 96 5.26 6.56 -18.89
C HIS A 96 5.48 6.80 -17.40
N CYS A 97 6.51 6.17 -16.82
CA CYS A 97 6.79 6.20 -15.40
C CYS A 97 8.24 6.62 -15.13
N HIS A 98 9.18 6.05 -15.88
CA HIS A 98 10.61 6.32 -15.75
C HIS A 98 11.03 7.52 -16.58
N ASP A 99 11.87 8.36 -16.00
CA ASP A 99 12.46 9.48 -16.73
C ASP A 99 13.29 8.92 -17.90
N PRO A 100 13.01 9.29 -19.16
CA PRO A 100 13.70 8.74 -20.32
C PRO A 100 15.19 9.10 -20.36
N ALA A 101 15.58 10.20 -19.69
CA ALA A 101 16.97 10.61 -19.57
C ALA A 101 17.70 9.88 -18.43
N ASP A 102 16.98 9.45 -17.38
CA ASP A 102 17.54 8.71 -16.25
C ASP A 102 16.52 7.70 -15.69
N ARG A 103 16.63 6.44 -16.12
CA ARG A 103 15.69 5.38 -15.69
C ARG A 103 15.82 5.00 -14.21
N THR A 104 16.78 5.55 -13.47
CA THR A 104 16.81 5.45 -11.99
C THR A 104 15.84 6.40 -11.31
N ARG A 105 15.25 7.33 -12.08
CA ARG A 105 14.25 8.29 -11.65
C ARG A 105 12.91 7.98 -12.28
N LEU A 106 11.88 8.62 -11.73
CA LEU A 106 10.54 8.63 -12.28
C LEU A 106 10.25 10.04 -12.83
N HIS A 107 9.19 10.19 -13.60
CA HIS A 107 8.67 11.50 -13.95
C HIS A 107 7.15 11.57 -13.80
N LEU A 108 6.65 12.77 -13.52
CA LEU A 108 5.22 13.07 -13.53
C LEU A 108 4.73 13.29 -14.97
N ALA A 109 3.41 13.37 -15.16
CA ALA A 109 2.80 13.56 -16.48
C ALA A 109 3.18 14.90 -17.14
N ASP A 110 3.58 15.89 -16.35
CA ASP A 110 4.10 17.18 -16.81
C ASP A 110 5.61 17.15 -17.16
N GLY A 111 6.26 16.00 -16.99
CA GLY A 111 7.70 15.80 -17.21
C GLY A 111 8.58 16.08 -15.99
N THR A 112 8.02 16.47 -14.84
CA THR A 112 8.81 16.72 -13.63
C THR A 112 9.47 15.43 -13.14
N SER A 113 10.81 15.41 -13.10
CA SER A 113 11.58 14.27 -12.61
C SER A 113 11.52 14.17 -11.08
N ILE A 114 11.25 12.98 -10.55
CA ILE A 114 11.13 12.70 -9.12
C ILE A 114 11.93 11.45 -8.74
N GLU A 115 12.31 11.35 -7.46
CA GLU A 115 12.99 10.17 -6.93
C GLU A 115 12.10 8.93 -6.97
N MET A 116 12.70 7.75 -7.11
CA MET A 116 11.96 6.48 -7.11
C MET A 116 11.05 6.32 -5.87
N GLY A 117 11.54 6.76 -4.70
CA GLY A 117 10.79 6.76 -3.43
C GLY A 117 9.53 7.62 -3.42
N ALA A 118 9.39 8.54 -4.38
CA ALA A 118 8.19 9.36 -4.56
C ALA A 118 7.13 8.70 -5.45
N ALA A 119 7.26 7.40 -5.77
CA ALA A 119 6.32 6.68 -6.63
C ALA A 119 4.85 6.81 -6.19
N ILE A 120 4.53 6.99 -4.91
CA ILE A 120 3.15 7.31 -4.46
C ILE A 120 2.57 8.52 -5.21
N GLN A 121 3.39 9.56 -5.44
CA GLN A 121 2.97 10.77 -6.16
C GLN A 121 2.69 10.45 -7.64
N LEU A 122 3.56 9.67 -8.27
CA LEU A 122 3.35 9.19 -9.65
C LEU A 122 2.05 8.38 -9.77
N CYS A 123 1.88 7.37 -8.90
CA CYS A 123 0.71 6.49 -8.91
C CYS A 123 -0.60 7.26 -8.71
N ALA A 124 -0.59 8.30 -7.88
CA ALA A 124 -1.77 9.11 -7.58
C ALA A 124 -2.37 9.83 -8.80
N GLN A 125 -1.58 10.06 -9.85
CA GLN A 125 -2.04 10.73 -11.08
C GLN A 125 -3.10 9.91 -11.84
N CYS A 126 -3.07 8.57 -11.71
CA CYS A 126 -4.04 7.68 -12.34
C CYS A 126 -4.89 6.93 -11.31
N HIS A 127 -4.33 6.57 -10.15
CA HIS A 127 -4.99 5.80 -9.08
C HIS A 127 -5.59 6.70 -7.99
N GLY A 128 -6.36 7.71 -8.40
CA GLY A 128 -6.91 8.72 -7.49
C GLY A 128 -7.75 8.12 -6.35
N LYS A 129 -8.64 7.16 -6.65
CA LYS A 129 -9.49 6.53 -5.62
C LYS A 129 -8.67 5.78 -4.58
N GLN A 130 -7.67 5.01 -5.01
CA GLN A 130 -6.77 4.26 -4.13
C GLN A 130 -5.94 5.23 -3.30
N TYR A 131 -5.46 6.32 -3.89
CA TYR A 131 -4.72 7.36 -3.19
C TYR A 131 -5.58 8.08 -2.15
N THR A 132 -6.82 8.45 -2.45
CA THR A 132 -7.76 9.03 -1.46
C THR A 132 -8.01 8.06 -0.31
N ASN A 133 -8.27 6.78 -0.60
CA ASN A 133 -8.45 5.76 0.44
C ASN A 133 -7.18 5.59 1.29
N TYR A 134 -6.01 5.65 0.66
CA TYR A 134 -4.72 5.64 1.34
C TYR A 134 -4.60 6.86 2.25
N GLN A 135 -4.83 8.08 1.78
CA GLN A 135 -4.76 9.30 2.61
C GLN A 135 -5.68 9.25 3.84
N HIS A 136 -6.87 8.65 3.69
CA HIS A 136 -7.83 8.45 4.78
C HIS A 136 -7.59 7.20 5.64
N GLY A 137 -6.52 6.44 5.39
CA GLY A 137 -6.13 5.27 6.19
C GLY A 137 -6.92 4.00 5.91
N ALA A 138 -7.84 4.01 4.94
CA ALA A 138 -8.61 2.83 4.53
C ALA A 138 -7.78 1.85 3.65
N HIS A 139 -6.58 2.24 3.24
CA HIS A 139 -5.71 1.43 2.40
C HIS A 139 -4.23 1.60 2.77
N GLY A 140 -3.37 0.69 2.29
CA GLY A 140 -1.91 0.78 2.44
C GLY A 140 -1.34 0.32 3.78
N GLY A 141 -2.12 -0.35 4.63
CA GLY A 141 -1.67 -0.80 5.95
C GLY A 141 -1.32 0.34 6.90
N MET A 142 -1.53 0.12 8.20
CA MET A 142 -1.24 1.13 9.20
C MET A 142 -0.92 0.48 10.54
N ASN A 143 0.16 0.93 11.17
CA ASN A 143 0.54 0.55 12.53
C ASN A 143 0.71 1.80 13.39
N GLY A 144 0.38 1.70 14.68
CA GLY A 144 0.41 2.84 15.61
C GLY A 144 -0.99 3.42 15.86
N TYR A 145 -1.06 4.73 16.09
CA TYR A 145 -2.30 5.37 16.54
C TYR A 145 -3.20 5.82 15.37
N TRP A 146 -4.51 5.56 15.50
CA TRP A 146 -5.54 6.11 14.60
C TRP A 146 -5.72 7.61 14.82
N ASP A 147 -5.74 8.03 16.09
CA ASP A 147 -5.74 9.44 16.49
C ASP A 147 -4.29 9.93 16.66
N LEU A 148 -3.82 10.72 15.70
CA LEU A 148 -2.47 11.27 15.71
C LEU A 148 -2.21 12.26 16.84
N ARG A 149 -3.20 12.63 17.67
CA ARG A 149 -2.94 13.39 18.90
C ARG A 149 -2.44 12.50 20.04
N GLN A 150 -2.61 11.18 19.90
CA GLN A 150 -2.25 10.19 20.93
C GLN A 150 -0.88 9.56 20.71
N GLY A 151 -0.40 9.52 19.47
CA GLY A 151 0.94 9.03 19.16
C GLY A 151 1.21 8.94 17.66
N PRO A 152 2.45 8.59 17.27
CA PRO A 152 2.85 8.48 15.87
C PRO A 152 2.21 7.25 15.19
N ARG A 153 2.27 7.24 13.87
CA ARG A 153 1.88 6.06 13.07
C ARG A 153 2.83 5.82 11.92
N THR A 154 2.88 4.58 11.46
CA THR A 154 3.59 4.17 10.25
C THR A 154 2.59 3.64 9.23
N ARG A 155 2.88 3.87 7.95
CA ARG A 155 2.06 3.42 6.82
C ARG A 155 2.96 2.81 5.76
N ASN A 156 2.47 1.80 5.04
CA ASN A 156 3.29 1.15 4.03
C ASN A 156 3.28 1.96 2.74
N HIS A 157 4.40 2.03 2.06
CA HIS A 157 4.43 2.50 0.68
C HIS A 157 3.63 1.55 -0.23
N CYS A 158 3.01 2.04 -1.31
CA CYS A 158 2.19 1.21 -2.22
C CYS A 158 2.94 -0.05 -2.68
N VAL A 159 4.23 0.11 -2.96
CA VAL A 159 5.10 -0.95 -3.49
C VAL A 159 5.54 -1.99 -2.44
N VAL A 160 5.11 -1.85 -1.19
CA VAL A 160 5.26 -2.93 -0.19
C VAL A 160 4.36 -4.10 -0.55
N CYS A 161 3.19 -3.84 -1.15
CA CYS A 161 2.23 -4.88 -1.53
C CYS A 161 2.08 -5.03 -3.05
N HIS A 162 2.28 -3.96 -3.81
CA HIS A 162 2.09 -3.94 -5.26
C HIS A 162 3.44 -3.96 -5.99
N ALA A 163 3.64 -4.88 -6.93
CA ALA A 163 4.80 -4.79 -7.83
C ALA A 163 4.57 -3.65 -8.84
N PRO A 164 5.48 -2.67 -9.01
CA PRO A 164 5.25 -1.53 -9.91
C PRO A 164 4.98 -1.94 -11.37
N HIS A 165 5.64 -3.02 -11.82
CA HIS A 165 5.49 -3.54 -13.17
C HIS A 165 4.31 -4.51 -13.33
N ASP A 166 3.78 -5.06 -12.24
CA ASP A 166 2.58 -5.92 -12.25
C ASP A 166 1.77 -5.70 -10.96
N PRO A 167 1.04 -4.58 -10.85
CA PRO A 167 0.48 -4.16 -9.57
C PRO A 167 -0.69 -5.01 -9.08
N ALA A 168 -1.26 -5.87 -9.91
CA ALA A 168 -2.38 -6.70 -9.49
C ALA A 168 -1.94 -7.62 -8.35
N ILE A 169 -2.58 -7.50 -7.17
CA ILE A 169 -2.34 -8.43 -6.08
C ILE A 169 -3.00 -9.78 -6.47
N PRO A 170 -2.27 -10.91 -6.41
CA PRO A 170 -2.84 -12.21 -6.68
C PRO A 170 -4.02 -12.50 -5.76
N VAL A 171 -5.08 -13.10 -6.32
CA VAL A 171 -6.20 -13.59 -5.51
C VAL A 171 -5.71 -14.79 -4.71
N VAL A 172 -5.73 -14.68 -3.40
CA VAL A 172 -5.47 -15.80 -2.49
C VAL A 172 -6.78 -16.33 -1.93
N SER A 173 -6.95 -17.64 -1.95
CA SER A 173 -8.05 -18.28 -1.25
C SER A 173 -7.72 -18.35 0.24
N PRO A 174 -8.61 -17.88 1.15
CA PRO A 174 -8.47 -18.17 2.56
C PRO A 174 -8.43 -19.69 2.75
N VAL A 175 -7.42 -20.18 3.47
CA VAL A 175 -7.23 -21.62 3.68
C VAL A 175 -8.33 -22.21 4.57
N LEU A 176 -8.89 -21.40 5.46
CA LEU A 176 -9.99 -21.78 6.36
C LEU A 176 -11.07 -20.69 6.36
N PRO A 177 -12.36 -21.06 6.51
CA PRO A 177 -13.40 -20.07 6.76
C PRO A 177 -13.11 -19.35 8.09
N PRO A 178 -13.53 -18.09 8.25
CA PRO A 178 -13.45 -17.41 9.53
C PRO A 178 -14.21 -18.25 10.58
N HIS A 179 -13.59 -18.47 11.73
CA HIS A 179 -14.29 -18.98 12.91
C HIS A 179 -15.21 -17.89 13.44
N ASP A 180 -16.37 -17.75 12.81
CA ASP A 180 -17.43 -16.89 13.32
C ASP A 180 -18.12 -17.61 14.49
N ARG A 181 -18.30 -16.89 15.59
CA ARG A 181 -19.06 -17.35 16.76
C ARG A 181 -20.52 -17.68 16.46
N TYR A 182 -21.02 -17.25 15.30
CA TYR A 182 -22.39 -17.48 14.83
C TYR A 182 -22.51 -18.49 13.70
N LEU A 183 -21.39 -19.03 13.19
CA LEU A 183 -21.44 -20.15 12.24
C LEU A 183 -21.61 -21.43 13.06
N GLU A 184 -22.84 -21.94 13.14
CA GLU A 184 -23.10 -23.28 13.67
C GLU A 184 -22.31 -24.31 12.84
N PRO A 185 -21.81 -25.41 13.46
CA PRO A 185 -21.24 -26.51 12.71
C PRO A 185 -22.25 -26.99 11.66
N PRO A 186 -21.80 -27.45 10.48
CA PRO A 186 -22.69 -28.05 9.50
C PRO A 186 -23.49 -29.18 10.17
N HIS A 187 -24.81 -29.13 10.08
CA HIS A 187 -25.66 -30.24 10.51
C HIS A 187 -25.44 -31.40 9.55
N ASP A 188 -25.06 -32.57 10.06
CA ASP A 188 -24.89 -33.77 9.25
C ASP A 188 -26.23 -34.14 8.59
N HIS A 189 -26.33 -33.91 7.28
CA HIS A 189 -27.43 -34.40 6.46
C HIS A 189 -27.19 -35.87 6.14
N LEU A 190 -27.58 -36.75 7.07
CA LEU A 190 -27.80 -38.18 6.81
C LEU A 190 -29.05 -38.40 5.96
#